data_AF-A0A544UEJ1-F1
#
_entry.id   AF-A0A544UEJ1-F1
#
_cell.length_a   1.000
_cell.length_b   1.000
_cell.length_c   1.000
_cell.angle_alpha   90.00
_cell.angle_beta   90.00
_cell.angle_gamma   90.00
#
_symmetry.space_group_name_H-M   'P 1'
#
loop_
_entity.id
_entity.type
_entity.pdbx_description
1 polymer ?
#
loop_
_entity_poly.entity_id
_entity_poly.type
_entity_poly.pdbx_seq_one_letter_code
_entity_poly.pdbx_strand_id
1 'polypeptide(L)' 'MTGLCQLSFVILIVNSCPIYCGSEFYIEKQCVNFGDLITANGTATLEFAKEIMNHLKVYSEEKIQKWYDFNKNGFYEE' A
#
# COMPACT_ATOMS: atom_id res chain seq x y z
N MET A 1 -7.76 8.29 17.58
CA MET A 1 -8.49 8.77 16.38
C MET A 1 -8.24 7.90 15.15
N THR A 2 -7.10 7.22 15.03
CA THR A 2 -6.80 6.27 13.94
C THR A 2 -7.85 5.14 13.85
N GLY A 3 -8.23 4.52 14.97
CA GLY A 3 -9.23 3.43 15.03
C GLY A 3 -10.64 3.72 14.46
N LEU A 4 -11.14 4.95 14.56
CA LEU A 4 -12.52 5.29 14.15
C LEU A 4 -12.64 5.63 12.65
N CYS A 5 -11.60 6.22 12.05
CA CYS A 5 -11.54 6.39 10.58
C CYS A 5 -11.35 5.05 9.85
N GLN A 6 -10.73 4.06 10.50
CA GLN A 6 -10.38 2.75 9.92
C GLN A 6 -11.57 1.82 9.71
N LEU A 7 -12.46 1.71 10.71
CA LEU A 7 -13.70 0.94 10.57
C LEU A 7 -14.57 1.51 9.44
N SER A 8 -14.56 2.84 9.24
CA SER A 8 -15.39 3.50 8.23
C SER A 8 -15.12 3.02 6.79
N PHE A 9 -13.88 2.68 6.43
CA PHE A 9 -13.53 2.29 5.06
C PHE A 9 -13.98 0.86 4.73
N VAL A 10 -13.73 -0.08 5.63
CA VAL A 10 -14.20 -1.48 5.46
C VAL A 10 -15.73 -1.52 5.48
N ILE A 11 -16.35 -0.75 6.39
CA ILE A 11 -17.81 -0.62 6.48
C ILE A 11 -18.38 -0.05 5.18
N LEU A 12 -17.76 0.97 4.56
CA LEU A 12 -18.21 1.53 3.29
C LEU A 12 -18.24 0.48 2.18
N ILE A 13 -17.18 -0.33 2.06
CA ILE A 13 -17.07 -1.38 1.04
C ILE A 13 -18.14 -2.45 1.27
N VAL A 14 -18.29 -2.93 2.50
CA VAL A 14 -19.30 -3.95 2.85
C VAL A 14 -20.72 -3.44 2.58
N ASN A 15 -21.01 -2.16 2.91
CA ASN A 15 -22.32 -1.56 2.67
C ASN A 15 -22.61 -1.33 1.18
N SER A 16 -21.59 -1.00 0.38
CA SER A 16 -21.74 -0.74 -1.05
C SER A 16 -21.72 -2.01 -1.90
N CYS A 17 -21.06 -3.06 -1.42
CA CYS A 17 -20.90 -4.35 -2.10
C CYS A 17 -21.24 -5.51 -1.15
N PRO A 18 -22.52 -5.93 -1.07
CA PRO A 18 -22.98 -6.95 -0.13
C PRO A 18 -22.37 -8.34 -0.33
N ILE A 19 -21.79 -8.60 -1.51
CA ILE A 19 -21.13 -9.86 -1.86
C ILE A 19 -19.63 -9.87 -1.52
N TYR A 20 -19.08 -8.78 -1.01
CA TYR A 20 -17.69 -8.73 -0.56
C TYR A 20 -17.52 -9.47 0.77
N CYS A 21 -16.85 -10.62 0.72
CA CYS A 21 -16.58 -11.46 1.90
C CYS A 21 -15.16 -11.30 2.46
N GLY A 22 -14.38 -10.32 1.98
CA GLY A 22 -12.95 -10.20 2.29
C GLY A 22 -12.61 -9.34 3.52
N SER A 23 -13.61 -8.89 4.30
CA SER A 23 -13.42 -7.89 5.35
C SER A 23 -12.46 -8.34 6.46
N GLU A 24 -12.42 -9.65 6.77
CA GLU A 24 -11.49 -10.23 7.74
C GLU A 24 -10.02 -10.21 7.29
N PHE A 25 -9.78 -10.11 5.98
CA PHE A 25 -8.44 -10.02 5.38
C PHE A 25 -7.96 -8.58 5.19
N TYR A 26 -8.75 -7.58 5.59
CA TYR A 26 -8.33 -6.19 5.48
C TYR A 26 -7.16 -5.90 6.41
N ILE A 27 -6.06 -5.41 5.82
CA ILE A 27 -4.87 -4.98 6.56
C ILE A 27 -4.73 -3.48 6.37
N GLU A 28 -4.72 -2.74 7.47
CA GLU A 28 -4.57 -1.30 7.44
C GLU A 28 -3.10 -0.91 7.21
N LYS A 29 -2.71 -0.88 5.94
CA LYS A 29 -1.37 -0.52 5.50
C LYS A 29 -1.47 0.24 4.18
N GLN A 30 -0.50 1.12 3.91
CA GLN A 30 -0.44 1.88 2.66
C GLN A 30 -0.42 0.94 1.44
N CYS A 31 0.42 -0.10 1.49
CA CYS A 31 0.50 -1.14 0.48
C CYS A 31 0.70 -2.51 1.13
N VAL A 32 0.00 -3.52 0.64
CA VAL A 32 0.05 -4.92 1.06
C VAL A 32 0.47 -5.77 -0.14
N ASN A 33 1.46 -6.62 0.06
CA ASN A 33 1.92 -7.59 -0.92
C ASN A 33 1.65 -8.99 -0.37
N PHE A 34 0.89 -9.79 -1.12
CA PHE A 34 0.57 -11.17 -0.81
C PHE A 34 0.75 -12.05 -2.05
N GLY A 35 1.95 -12.62 -2.19
CA GLY A 35 2.32 -13.45 -3.33
C GLY A 35 2.32 -12.64 -4.63
N ASP A 36 1.40 -12.96 -5.53
CA ASP A 36 1.22 -12.28 -6.83
C ASP A 36 0.17 -11.16 -6.79
N LEU A 37 -0.43 -10.88 -5.62
CA LEU A 37 -1.41 -9.83 -5.43
C LEU A 37 -0.82 -8.69 -4.61
N ILE A 38 -0.74 -7.52 -5.22
CA ILE A 38 -0.34 -6.28 -4.54
C ILE A 38 -1.54 -5.34 -4.53
N THR A 39 -1.94 -4.87 -3.35
CA THR A 39 -3.01 -3.89 -3.17
C THR A 39 -2.51 -2.69 -2.40
N ALA A 40 -3.07 -1.52 -2.67
CA ALA A 40 -2.67 -0.28 -2.03
C ALA A 40 -3.86 0.68 -1.96
N ASN A 41 -3.82 1.62 -1.01
CA ASN A 41 -4.80 2.70 -0.98
C ASN A 41 -4.43 3.83 -1.97
N GLY A 42 -5.36 4.77 -2.20
CA GLY A 42 -5.18 5.85 -3.18
C GLY A 42 -4.08 6.87 -2.86
N THR A 43 -3.53 6.89 -1.63
CA THR A 43 -2.43 7.77 -1.22
C THR A 43 -1.06 7.09 -1.24
N ALA A 44 -1.02 5.79 -1.49
CA ALA A 44 0.15 4.92 -1.35
C ALA A 44 0.93 4.73 -2.66
N THR A 45 0.94 5.72 -3.56
CA THR A 45 1.49 5.56 -4.92
C THR A 45 2.96 5.12 -4.91
N LEU A 46 3.77 5.66 -4.00
CA LEU A 46 5.20 5.31 -3.90
C LEU A 46 5.42 3.93 -3.29
N GLU A 47 4.68 3.60 -2.23
CA GLU A 47 4.70 2.29 -1.57
C GLU A 47 4.28 1.19 -2.55
N PHE A 48 3.25 1.45 -3.38
CA PHE A 48 2.78 0.53 -4.41
C PHE A 48 3.82 0.29 -5.50
N ALA A 49 4.40 1.38 -6.03
CA ALA A 49 5.46 1.27 -7.03
C ALA A 49 6.69 0.51 -6.52
N LYS A 50 7.07 0.73 -5.26
CA LYS A 50 8.17 0.00 -4.59
C LYS A 50 7.90 -1.50 -4.54
N GLU A 51 6.71 -1.91 -4.10
CA GLU A 51 6.33 -3.33 -4.03
C GLU A 51 6.28 -3.98 -5.42
N ILE A 52 5.77 -3.30 -6.44
CA ILE A 52 5.79 -3.79 -7.84
C ILE A 52 7.23 -4.02 -8.31
N MET A 53 8.12 -3.05 -8.09
CA MET A 53 9.52 -3.18 -8.51
C MET A 53 10.24 -4.32 -7.81
N ASN A 54 9.96 -4.53 -6.51
CA ASN A 54 10.49 -5.65 -5.74
C ASN A 54 9.97 -6.98 -6.30
N HIS A 55 8.66 -7.09 -6.51
CA HIS A 55 8.02 -8.31 -7.01
C HIS A 55 8.54 -8.72 -8.39
N LEU A 56 8.65 -7.74 -9.30
CA LEU A 56 9.18 -7.95 -10.66
C LEU A 56 10.71 -8.00 -10.72
N LYS A 57 11.42 -7.80 -9.61
CA LYS A 57 12.88 -7.78 -9.52
C LYS A 57 13.53 -6.84 -10.55
N VAL A 58 12.93 -5.66 -10.74
CA VAL A 58 13.37 -4.68 -11.76
C VAL A 58 14.79 -4.20 -11.48
N TYR A 59 15.14 -4.04 -10.20
CA TYR A 59 16.46 -3.66 -9.73
C TYR A 59 16.83 -4.44 -8.46
N SER A 60 18.06 -4.28 -7.98
CA SER A 60 18.42 -4.73 -6.63
C SER A 60 17.59 -4.02 -5.57
N GLU A 61 17.32 -4.70 -4.46
CA GLU A 61 16.56 -4.15 -3.33
C GLU A 61 17.15 -2.81 -2.84
N GLU A 62 18.48 -2.69 -2.79
CA GLU A 62 19.17 -1.46 -2.41
C GLU A 62 18.85 -0.29 -3.36
N LYS A 63 18.82 -0.55 -4.68
CA LYS A 63 18.51 0.50 -5.67
C LYS A 63 17.05 0.90 -5.61
N ILE A 64 16.14 -0.05 -5.35
CA ILE A 64 14.71 0.23 -5.14
C ILE A 64 14.52 1.06 -3.88
N GLN A 65 15.22 0.73 -2.79
CA GLN A 65 15.17 1.47 -1.54
C GLN A 65 15.68 2.92 -1.73
N LYS A 66 16.82 3.11 -2.38
CA LYS A 66 17.35 4.44 -2.71
C LYS A 66 16.38 5.27 -3.57
N TRP A 67 15.77 4.64 -4.58
CA TRP A 67 14.73 5.31 -5.38
C TRP A 67 13.54 5.71 -4.52
N TYR A 68 13.09 4.84 -3.63
CA TYR A 68 11.96 5.11 -2.75
C TYR A 68 12.27 6.28 -1.80
N ASP A 69 13.41 6.26 -1.13
CA ASP A 69 13.81 7.31 -0.18
C ASP A 69 13.96 8.67 -0.86
N PHE A 70 14.57 8.70 -2.04
CA PHE A 70 14.69 9.93 -2.85
C PHE A 70 13.32 10.51 -3.21
N ASN A 71 12.36 9.68 -3.65
CA ASN A 71 11.04 10.18 -4.03
C ASN A 71 10.15 10.50 -2.81
N LYS A 72 10.41 9.86 -1.67
CA LYS A 72 9.65 10.07 -0.43
C LYS A 72 10.09 11.33 0.31
N ASN A 73 11.41 11.55 0.39
CA ASN A 73 12.01 12.58 1.23
C ASN A 73 12.57 13.76 0.42
N GLY A 74 12.68 13.63 -0.90
CA GLY A 74 13.33 14.63 -1.75
C GLY A 74 14.85 14.49 -1.77
N PHE A 75 15.50 15.41 -2.49
CA PHE A 75 16.96 15.41 -2.67
C PHE A 75 17.72 16.21 -1.61
N TYR A 76 17.05 17.16 -0.95
CA TYR A 76 17.67 18.04 0.03
C TYR A 76 17.30 17.57 1.44
N GLU A 77 18.31 17.42 2.28
CA GLU A 77 18.14 17.23 3.72
C GLU A 77 18.07 18.63 4.34
N GLU A 78 16.89 19.02 4.83
CA GLU A 78 16.74 20.19 5.71
C GLU A 78 17.07 19.82 7.16
#